data_AF-G9K3F9-F1
#
_entry.id   AF-G9K3F9-F1
#
_cell.length_a   1.000
_cell.length_b   1.000
_cell.length_c   1.000
_cell.angle_alpha   90.00
_cell.angle_beta   90.00
_cell.angle_gamma   90.00
#
_symmetry.space_group_name_H-M   'P 1'
#
loop_
_entity.id
_entity.type
_entity.pdbx_description
1 polymer ?
#
loop_
_entity_poly.entity_id
_entity_poly.type
_entity_poly.pdbx_seq_one_letter_code
_entity_poly.pdbx_strand_id
1 'polypeptide(L)'
;KFSEDAKSFCKMLLTKNPKQRLGSKAGAVEVKAHPVFKDINFKRLEANMLEPPFCPDPQAIYCKDVVDIEQFSTVRGVYLDTADDTFYSQFATGCVSIPWQNEMIESGCFKDINDVEPEENMVLNVEEKTRYPVSKTKRSFFYRLFRRGGCISSGPSEKEELPTSL
;
A
#
# COMPACT_ATOMS: atom_id res chain seq x y z
N LYS A 1 13.35 31.39 17.20
CA LYS A 1 13.79 32.12 15.97
C LYS A 1 14.39 31.09 15.01
N PHE A 2 14.18 31.20 13.69
CA PHE A 2 14.81 30.30 12.71
C PHE A 2 16.32 30.55 12.59
N SER A 3 17.12 29.50 12.37
CA SER A 3 18.53 29.60 11.96
C SER A 3 18.66 30.24 10.58
N GLU A 4 19.82 30.84 10.26
CA GLU A 4 20.05 31.45 8.94
C GLU A 4 19.94 30.45 7.79
N ASP A 5 20.48 29.23 7.95
CA ASP A 5 20.37 28.17 6.94
C ASP A 5 18.89 27.83 6.67
N ALA A 6 18.08 27.60 7.73
CA ALA A 6 16.64 27.37 7.58
C ALA A 6 15.90 28.53 6.90
N LYS A 7 16.19 29.79 7.26
CA LYS A 7 15.58 30.96 6.60
C LYS A 7 15.95 31.03 5.12
N SER A 8 17.23 30.84 4.81
CA SER A 8 17.74 30.84 3.43
C SER A 8 17.05 29.75 2.60
N PHE A 9 17.01 28.53 3.14
CA PHE A 9 16.38 27.39 2.48
C PHE A 9 14.92 27.67 2.14
N CYS A 10 14.13 28.12 3.12
CA CYS A 10 12.73 28.48 2.90
C CYS A 10 12.58 29.59 1.86
N LYS A 11 13.39 30.65 1.91
CA LYS A 11 13.34 31.74 0.91
C LYS A 11 13.61 31.22 -0.50
N MET A 12 14.61 30.37 -0.67
CA MET A 12 14.98 29.83 -1.99
C MET A 12 13.92 28.87 -2.55
N LEU A 13 13.30 28.04 -1.70
CA LEU A 13 12.17 27.18 -2.07
C LEU A 13 10.88 27.97 -2.34
N LEU A 14 10.65 29.08 -1.64
CA LEU A 14 9.48 29.94 -1.80
C LEU A 14 9.69 31.06 -2.83
N THR A 15 10.77 30.99 -3.61
CA THR A 15 11.01 31.90 -4.74
C THR A 15 9.79 31.88 -5.66
N LYS A 16 9.22 33.07 -5.90
CA LYS A 16 7.98 33.24 -6.67
C LYS A 16 8.14 32.78 -8.10
N ASN A 17 9.26 33.12 -8.74
CA ASN A 17 9.59 32.66 -10.08
C ASN A 17 9.98 31.17 -10.06
N PRO A 18 9.20 30.26 -10.69
CA PRO A 18 9.50 28.83 -10.68
C PRO A 18 10.85 28.48 -11.32
N LYS A 19 11.33 29.26 -12.30
CA LYS A 19 12.62 29.04 -12.98
C LYS A 19 13.85 29.38 -12.12
N GLN A 20 13.63 30.11 -11.02
CA GLN A 20 14.67 30.51 -10.07
C GLN A 20 14.52 29.81 -8.72
N ARG A 21 13.48 28.97 -8.57
CA ARG A 21 13.21 28.25 -7.33
C ARG A 21 14.26 27.16 -7.12
N LEU A 22 14.73 27.00 -5.88
CA LEU A 22 15.69 25.94 -5.56
C LEU A 22 15.17 24.58 -6.04
N GLY A 23 16.00 23.86 -6.79
CA GLY A 23 15.65 22.59 -7.41
C GLY A 23 15.11 22.71 -8.83
N SER A 24 14.95 23.91 -9.39
CA SER A 24 14.40 24.07 -10.73
C SER A 24 15.39 23.82 -11.87
N LYS A 25 16.72 23.87 -11.64
CA LYS A 25 17.70 23.67 -12.72
C LYS A 25 18.28 22.25 -12.73
N ALA A 26 18.65 21.71 -11.57
CA ALA A 26 19.16 20.33 -11.43
C ALA A 26 18.39 19.46 -10.42
N GLY A 27 17.12 19.77 -10.15
CA GLY A 27 16.24 18.94 -9.33
C GLY A 27 16.72 18.82 -7.88
N ALA A 28 16.55 17.63 -7.31
CA ALA A 28 16.90 17.38 -5.91
C ALA A 28 18.40 17.57 -5.61
N VAL A 29 19.29 17.54 -6.60
CA VAL A 29 20.73 17.73 -6.40
C VAL A 29 21.02 19.11 -5.79
N GLU A 30 20.36 20.17 -6.27
CA GLU A 30 20.51 21.52 -5.71
C GLU A 30 19.97 21.59 -4.29
N VAL A 31 18.82 20.94 -4.05
CA VAL A 31 18.15 20.95 -2.75
C VAL A 31 19.03 20.25 -1.70
N LYS A 32 19.58 19.08 -2.04
CA LYS A 32 20.46 18.29 -1.17
C LYS A 32 21.79 18.98 -0.89
N ALA A 33 22.26 19.85 -1.79
CA ALA A 33 23.50 20.62 -1.61
C ALA A 33 23.36 21.84 -0.67
N HIS A 34 22.14 22.19 -0.25
CA HIS A 34 21.94 23.34 0.63
C HIS A 34 22.54 23.11 2.03
N PRO A 35 23.22 24.10 2.66
CA PRO A 35 23.88 23.96 3.96
C PRO A 35 22.99 23.50 5.14
N VAL A 36 21.68 23.65 5.01
CA VAL A 36 20.71 23.12 6.00
C VAL A 36 20.83 21.61 6.19
N PHE A 37 21.35 20.89 5.19
CA PHE A 37 21.58 19.44 5.22
C PHE A 37 23.05 19.06 5.41
N LYS A 38 23.92 19.97 5.87
CA LYS A 38 25.36 19.72 6.04
C LYS A 38 25.70 18.49 6.87
N ASP A 39 24.84 18.16 7.84
CA ASP A 39 25.01 17.02 8.75
C ASP A 39 24.28 15.74 8.27
N ILE A 40 23.70 15.76 7.07
CA ILE A 40 22.94 14.64 6.50
C ILE A 40 23.74 13.94 5.41
N ASN A 41 24.02 12.65 5.61
CA ASN A 41 24.51 11.77 4.55
C ASN A 41 23.33 11.17 3.78
N PHE A 42 23.02 11.72 2.61
CA PHE A 42 21.87 11.28 1.81
C PHE A 42 21.95 9.83 1.32
N LYS A 43 23.14 9.29 1.05
CA LYS A 43 23.28 7.87 0.67
C LYS A 43 22.90 6.95 1.83
N ARG A 44 23.26 7.34 3.06
CA ARG A 44 22.85 6.59 4.25
C ARG A 44 21.37 6.73 4.55
N LEU A 45 20.82 7.92 4.35
CA LEU A 45 19.40 8.19 4.52
C LEU A 45 18.54 7.33 3.58
N GLU A 46 18.88 7.30 2.29
CA GLU A 46 18.15 6.52 1.26
C GLU A 46 18.19 5.01 1.50
N ALA A 47 19.24 4.52 2.16
CA ALA A 47 19.39 3.13 2.57
C ALA A 47 18.83 2.84 3.98
N ASN A 48 18.09 3.76 4.59
CA ASN A 48 17.53 3.65 5.95
C ASN A 48 18.59 3.33 7.03
N MET A 49 19.81 3.88 6.89
CA MET A 49 20.93 3.66 7.83
C MET A 49 21.20 4.84 8.78
N LEU A 50 20.25 5.78 8.87
CA LEU A 50 20.25 6.87 9.84
C LEU A 50 19.07 6.69 10.77
N GLU A 51 19.32 6.72 12.08
CA GLU A 51 18.26 6.68 13.08
C GLU A 51 17.40 7.95 12.97
N PRO A 52 16.06 7.82 12.96
CA PRO A 52 15.19 8.97 12.98
C PRO A 52 15.34 9.72 14.33
N PRO A 53 15.25 11.06 14.34
CA PRO A 53 15.37 11.83 15.58
C PRO A 53 14.19 11.64 16.54
N PHE A 54 13.12 10.98 16.07
CA PHE A 54 11.92 10.68 16.84
C PHE A 54 11.43 9.28 16.48
N CYS A 55 11.20 8.45 17.51
CA CYS A 55 10.56 7.15 17.40
C CYS A 55 9.18 7.25 18.05
N PRO A 56 8.07 7.04 17.31
CA PRO A 56 6.72 7.09 17.88
C PRO A 56 6.51 5.97 18.90
N ASP A 57 5.68 6.25 19.91
CA ASP A 57 5.26 5.23 20.87
C ASP A 57 4.35 4.21 20.15
N PRO A 58 4.70 2.91 20.12
CA PRO A 58 3.88 1.89 19.47
C PRO A 58 2.49 1.72 20.09
N GLN A 59 2.26 2.23 21.30
CA GLN A 59 0.96 2.19 21.99
C GLN A 59 0.11 3.45 21.75
N ALA A 60 0.68 4.50 21.13
CA ALA A 60 -0.02 5.75 20.88
C ALA A 60 -0.67 5.80 19.49
N ILE A 61 -1.84 6.44 19.41
CA ILE A 61 -2.54 6.71 18.16
C ILE A 61 -2.37 8.19 17.81
N TYR A 62 -1.70 8.48 16.69
CA TYR A 62 -1.42 9.86 16.23
C TYR A 62 -2.52 10.38 15.27
N CYS A 63 -3.78 10.32 15.70
CA CYS A 63 -4.90 10.91 14.97
C CYS A 63 -5.95 11.51 15.93
N LYS A 64 -6.91 12.25 15.38
CA LYS A 64 -8.07 12.74 16.15
C LYS A 64 -9.01 11.59 16.48
N ASP A 65 -9.77 11.74 17.56
CA ASP A 65 -10.84 10.80 17.90
C ASP A 65 -11.94 10.84 16.83
N VAL A 66 -12.63 9.72 16.62
CA VAL A 66 -13.71 9.59 15.63
C VAL A 66 -14.82 10.58 15.89
N VAL A 67 -15.09 10.91 17.17
CA VAL A 67 -16.10 11.89 17.56
C VAL A 67 -15.74 13.33 17.16
N ASP A 68 -14.45 13.61 16.93
CA ASP A 68 -13.93 14.92 16.53
C ASP A 68 -13.78 15.03 15.00
N ILE A 69 -14.10 13.97 14.25
CA ILE A 69 -14.08 13.97 12.80
C ILE A 69 -15.45 14.41 12.30
N GLU A 70 -15.50 15.57 11.64
CA GLU A 70 -16.72 16.11 11.06
C GLU A 70 -17.32 15.13 10.04
N GLN A 71 -18.64 14.91 10.15
CA GLN A 71 -19.39 14.08 9.20
C GLN A 71 -19.87 14.94 8.04
N PHE A 72 -19.61 14.49 6.80
CA PHE A 72 -20.22 15.07 5.62
C PHE A 72 -21.69 14.65 5.51
N SER A 73 -22.55 15.57 5.07
CA SER A 73 -23.93 15.23 4.72
C SER A 73 -23.97 14.26 3.55
N THR A 74 -24.81 13.23 3.63
CA THR A 74 -25.05 12.33 2.50
C THR A 74 -25.66 13.09 1.33
N VAL A 75 -25.05 12.98 0.16
CA VAL A 75 -25.60 13.50 -1.09
C VAL A 75 -26.72 12.57 -1.56
N ARG A 76 -27.92 13.11 -1.77
CA ARG A 76 -29.07 12.37 -2.33
C ARG A 76 -29.19 12.60 -3.83
N GLY A 77 -29.85 11.68 -4.53
CA GLY A 77 -30.15 11.81 -5.97
C GLY A 77 -29.00 11.44 -6.90
N VAL A 78 -27.99 10.71 -6.39
CA VAL A 78 -26.94 10.11 -7.21
C VAL A 78 -27.37 8.69 -7.57
N TYR A 79 -27.36 8.38 -8.87
CA TYR A 79 -27.65 7.06 -9.39
C TYR A 79 -26.43 6.59 -10.17
N LEU A 80 -25.99 5.37 -9.89
CA LEU A 80 -24.86 4.77 -10.60
C LEU A 80 -25.34 4.15 -11.90
N ASP A 81 -24.56 4.32 -12.96
CA ASP A 81 -24.83 3.76 -14.27
C ASP A 81 -23.67 2.89 -14.78
N THR A 82 -23.77 2.43 -16.02
CA THR A 82 -22.78 1.55 -16.64
C THR A 82 -21.40 2.20 -16.84
N ALA A 83 -21.33 3.52 -16.91
CA ALA A 83 -20.05 4.23 -16.97
C ALA A 83 -19.33 4.13 -15.62
N ASP A 84 -20.06 4.18 -14.50
CA ASP A 84 -19.50 3.94 -13.16
C ASP A 84 -18.96 2.52 -13.03
N ASP A 85 -19.70 1.50 -13.49
CA ASP A 85 -19.23 0.11 -13.49
C ASP A 85 -17.94 -0.05 -14.31
N THR A 86 -17.89 0.60 -15.47
CA THR A 86 -16.71 0.60 -16.32
C THR A 86 -15.52 1.22 -15.59
N PHE A 87 -15.72 2.37 -14.94
CA PHE A 87 -14.69 3.01 -14.14
C PHE A 87 -14.24 2.15 -12.95
N TYR A 88 -15.15 1.53 -12.21
CA TYR A 88 -14.81 0.65 -11.09
C TYR A 88 -13.98 -0.55 -11.52
N SER A 89 -14.29 -1.13 -12.69
CA SER A 89 -13.51 -2.23 -13.26
C SER A 89 -12.07 -1.82 -13.63
N GLN A 90 -11.88 -0.58 -14.06
CA GLN A 90 -10.56 -0.02 -14.37
C GLN A 90 -9.78 0.33 -13.10
N PHE A 91 -10.46 0.81 -12.05
CA PHE A 91 -9.84 1.18 -10.78
C PHE A 91 -9.39 -0.04 -9.98
N ALA A 92 -10.21 -1.10 -9.93
CA ALA A 92 -9.98 -2.29 -9.13
C ALA A 92 -8.93 -3.23 -9.76
N THR A 93 -7.70 -2.75 -9.87
CA THR A 93 -6.57 -3.46 -10.51
C THR A 93 -6.06 -4.69 -9.74
N GLY A 94 -6.55 -4.92 -8.52
CA GLY A 94 -6.17 -6.05 -7.69
C GLY A 94 -4.83 -5.85 -6.97
N CYS A 95 -4.02 -6.90 -6.88
CA CYS A 95 -2.74 -6.87 -6.19
C CYS A 95 -1.68 -6.14 -7.03
N VAL A 96 -0.95 -5.22 -6.41
CA VAL A 96 0.21 -4.56 -7.04
C VAL A 96 1.45 -5.44 -6.83
N SER A 97 2.10 -5.84 -7.92
CA SER A 97 3.09 -6.93 -7.93
C SER A 97 4.24 -6.76 -6.92
N ILE A 98 4.92 -5.60 -6.91
CA ILE A 98 6.11 -5.41 -6.06
C ILE A 98 5.74 -5.40 -4.56
N PRO A 99 4.77 -4.59 -4.08
CA PRO A 99 4.35 -4.63 -2.67
C PRO A 99 3.84 -6.01 -2.24
N TRP A 100 3.07 -6.70 -3.10
CA TRP A 100 2.55 -8.03 -2.77
C TRP A 100 3.66 -9.08 -2.65
N GLN A 101 4.65 -9.06 -3.55
CA GLN A 101 5.81 -9.95 -3.44
C GLN A 101 6.63 -9.66 -2.18
N ASN A 102 6.85 -8.39 -1.84
CA ASN A 102 7.52 -8.00 -0.60
C ASN A 102 6.75 -8.52 0.62
N GLU A 103 5.41 -8.38 0.65
CA GLU A 103 4.57 -8.93 1.72
C GLU A 103 4.74 -10.45 1.85
N MET A 104 4.74 -11.19 0.73
CA MET A 104 4.96 -12.65 0.75
C MET A 104 6.34 -13.03 1.31
N ILE A 105 7.37 -12.24 1.04
CA ILE A 105 8.73 -12.47 1.54
C ILE A 105 8.84 -12.09 3.02
N GLU A 106 8.39 -10.89 3.40
CA GLU A 106 8.51 -10.33 4.75
C GLU A 106 7.66 -11.09 5.78
N SER A 107 6.50 -11.60 5.38
CA SER A 107 5.66 -12.45 6.22
C SER A 107 6.18 -13.89 6.35
N GLY A 108 7.19 -14.28 5.57
CA GLY A 108 7.72 -15.64 5.52
C GLY A 108 6.92 -16.61 4.63
N CYS A 109 5.75 -16.21 4.12
CA CYS A 109 4.88 -17.06 3.30
C CYS A 109 5.60 -17.64 2.08
N PHE A 110 6.44 -16.84 1.40
CA PHE A 110 7.21 -17.30 0.24
C PHE A 110 8.14 -18.45 0.60
N LYS A 111 8.82 -18.37 1.75
CA LYS A 111 9.71 -19.44 2.22
C LYS A 111 8.92 -20.73 2.47
N ASP A 112 7.77 -20.63 3.13
CA ASP A 112 6.96 -21.79 3.50
C ASP A 112 6.38 -22.55 2.29
N ILE A 113 6.12 -21.87 1.17
CA ILE A 113 5.48 -22.46 -0.02
C ILE A 113 6.45 -22.75 -1.17
N ASN A 114 7.63 -22.14 -1.16
CA ASN A 114 8.62 -22.25 -2.21
C ASN A 114 9.77 -23.20 -1.83
N ASP A 115 9.54 -24.11 -0.87
CA ASP A 115 10.48 -25.18 -0.55
C ASP A 115 10.48 -26.23 -1.67
N VAL A 116 11.66 -26.49 -2.23
CA VAL A 116 11.89 -27.58 -3.18
C VAL A 116 12.16 -28.85 -2.37
N GLU A 117 11.31 -29.86 -2.51
CA GLU A 117 11.56 -31.19 -1.93
C GLU A 117 12.95 -31.70 -2.38
N PRO A 118 13.77 -32.29 -1.48
CA PRO A 118 15.07 -32.84 -1.86
C PRO A 118 14.90 -33.91 -2.94
N GLU A 119 15.80 -33.88 -3.92
CA GLU A 119 15.83 -34.68 -5.16
C GLU A 119 15.58 -36.19 -4.96
N GLU A 120 15.82 -36.74 -3.77
CA GLU A 120 15.56 -38.14 -3.42
C GLU A 120 14.05 -38.52 -3.48
N ASN A 121 13.14 -37.55 -3.28
CA ASN A 121 11.68 -37.75 -3.41
C ASN A 121 11.15 -37.52 -4.84
N MET A 122 11.97 -36.99 -5.75
CA MET A 122 11.52 -36.67 -7.11
C MET A 122 11.51 -37.92 -8.00
N VAL A 123 12.45 -38.85 -7.79
CA VAL A 123 12.58 -40.08 -8.59
C VAL A 123 11.42 -41.06 -8.33
N LEU A 124 10.88 -41.09 -7.11
CA LEU A 124 9.73 -41.95 -6.75
C LEU A 124 8.39 -41.38 -7.23
N ASN A 125 8.33 -40.09 -7.61
CA ASN A 125 7.09 -39.39 -7.97
C ASN A 125 6.80 -39.32 -9.47
N VAL A 126 7.73 -39.70 -10.34
CA VAL A 126 7.52 -39.63 -11.80
C VAL A 126 6.51 -40.69 -12.27
N GLU A 127 6.50 -41.87 -11.66
CA GLU A 127 5.54 -42.93 -12.01
C GLU A 127 4.18 -42.78 -11.32
N GLU A 128 4.11 -42.14 -10.14
CA GLU A 128 2.87 -42.04 -9.35
C GLU A 128 2.01 -40.80 -9.70
N LYS A 129 2.60 -39.71 -10.24
CA LYS A 129 1.85 -38.46 -10.55
C LYS A 129 0.85 -38.54 -11.71
N THR A 130 0.75 -39.66 -12.43
CA THR A 130 -0.30 -39.84 -13.46
C THR A 130 -1.62 -40.38 -12.90
N ARG A 131 -1.67 -40.77 -11.62
CA ARG A 131 -2.89 -41.33 -11.01
C ARG A 131 -3.05 -40.75 -9.60
N TYR A 132 -4.13 -40.00 -9.37
CA TYR A 132 -4.64 -39.50 -8.08
C TYR A 132 -4.25 -38.06 -7.64
N PRO A 133 -5.18 -37.36 -6.95
CA PRO A 133 -5.24 -35.91 -6.93
C PRO A 133 -4.28 -35.32 -5.89
N VAL A 134 -3.83 -34.09 -6.17
CA VAL A 134 -3.05 -33.17 -5.31
C VAL A 134 -3.06 -33.58 -3.84
N SER A 135 -1.90 -34.05 -3.36
CA SER A 135 -1.63 -34.31 -1.94
C SER A 135 -2.07 -33.11 -1.12
N LYS A 136 -2.90 -33.32 -0.10
CA LYS A 136 -3.33 -32.25 0.81
C LYS A 136 -2.10 -31.74 1.58
N THR A 137 -1.48 -30.67 1.09
CA THR A 137 -0.47 -29.91 1.82
C THR A 137 -1.03 -29.53 3.18
N LYS A 138 -0.27 -29.79 4.24
CA LYS A 138 -0.64 -29.45 5.63
C LYS A 138 -1.10 -27.99 5.66
N ARG A 139 -2.38 -27.77 5.98
CA ARG A 139 -2.99 -26.44 6.03
C ARG A 139 -2.34 -25.65 7.17
N SER A 140 -1.29 -24.89 6.86
CA SER A 140 -0.71 -23.91 7.78
C SER A 140 -1.71 -22.77 8.04
N PHE A 141 -1.62 -22.21 9.24
CA PHE A 141 -2.61 -21.33 9.88
C PHE A 141 -2.99 -20.08 9.05
N PHE A 142 -2.14 -19.68 8.09
CA PHE A 142 -2.30 -18.47 7.28
C PHE A 142 -3.29 -18.57 6.12
N TYR A 143 -3.78 -19.77 5.76
CA TYR A 143 -4.80 -19.90 4.70
C TYR A 143 -6.09 -19.10 5.01
N ARG A 144 -6.35 -18.85 6.30
CA ARG A 144 -7.51 -18.08 6.75
C ARG A 144 -7.27 -16.56 6.72
N LEU A 145 -6.01 -16.11 6.70
CA LEU A 145 -5.65 -14.68 6.68
C LEU A 145 -5.83 -14.08 5.28
N PHE A 146 -5.47 -14.82 4.23
CA PHE A 146 -5.60 -14.36 2.84
C PHE A 146 -6.97 -14.61 2.18
N ARG A 147 -7.93 -15.20 2.91
CA ARG A 147 -9.33 -15.34 2.44
C ARG A 147 -10.24 -14.20 2.89
N ARG A 148 -9.77 -13.30 3.75
CA ARG A 148 -10.58 -12.21 4.30
C ARG A 148 -10.16 -10.87 3.72
N GLY A 149 -10.27 -10.75 2.39
CA GLY A 149 -10.09 -9.50 1.68
C GLY A 149 -10.48 -9.64 0.21
N GLY A 150 -11.68 -9.15 -0.14
CA GLY A 150 -12.07 -8.92 -1.54
C GLY A 150 -13.12 -9.88 -2.10
N CYS A 151 -14.37 -9.72 -1.68
CA CYS A 151 -15.53 -9.99 -2.52
C CYS A 151 -16.54 -8.87 -2.24
N ILE A 152 -16.54 -7.81 -3.06
CA ILE A 152 -17.78 -7.05 -3.28
C ILE A 152 -18.63 -7.98 -4.14
N SER A 153 -19.39 -8.85 -3.48
CA SER A 153 -20.47 -9.55 -4.15
C SER A 153 -21.52 -8.52 -4.51
N SER A 154 -21.65 -8.19 -5.79
CA SER A 154 -22.90 -7.68 -6.35
C SER A 154 -23.95 -8.78 -6.20
N GLY A 155 -24.60 -8.81 -5.03
CA GLY A 155 -25.83 -9.59 -4.87
C GLY A 155 -26.92 -9.00 -5.77
N PRO A 156 -27.82 -9.83 -6.35
CA PRO A 156 -28.96 -9.30 -7.07
C PRO A 156 -29.88 -8.61 -6.06
N SER A 157 -30.04 -7.28 -6.16
CA SER A 157 -31.00 -6.55 -5.34
C SER A 157 -32.41 -6.98 -5.72
N GLU A 158 -33.12 -7.44 -4.70
CA GLU A 158 -34.49 -7.92 -4.73
C GLU A 158 -35.44 -6.88 -5.34
N LYS A 159 -36.43 -7.37 -6.09
CA LYS A 159 -37.50 -6.55 -6.65
C LYS A 159 -38.37 -6.02 -5.49
N GLU A 160 -38.44 -4.70 -5.32
CA GLU A 160 -39.45 -4.09 -4.46
C GLU A 160 -40.85 -4.27 -5.10
N GLU A 161 -41.73 -4.99 -4.42
CA GLU A 161 -43.17 -5.00 -4.69
C GLU A 161 -43.77 -3.66 -4.24
N LEU A 162 -44.57 -3.02 -5.11
CA LEU A 162 -45.38 -1.85 -4.77
C LEU A 162 -46.46 -2.22 -3.73
N PRO A 163 -46.69 -1.41 -2.68
CA PRO A 163 -47.87 -1.56 -1.86
C PRO A 163 -49.11 -1.02 -2.57
N THR A 164 -50.17 -1.82 -2.49
CA THR A 164 -51.51 -1.59 -3.03
C THR A 164 -52.17 -0.37 -2.38
N SER A 165 -52.87 0.41 -3.20
CA SER A 165 -53.69 1.55 -2.78
C SER A 165 -54.77 1.16 -1.76
N LEU A 166 -54.99 2.04 -0.77
CA LEU A 166 -56.30 2.34 -0.21
C LEU A 166 -56.53 3.86 -0.30
#